data_AF-A0A967VLT6-F1
#
_entry.id   AF-A0A967VLT6-F1
#
_cell.length_a   1.000
_cell.length_b   1.000
_cell.length_c   1.000
_cell.angle_alpha   90.00
_cell.angle_beta   90.00
_cell.angle_gamma   90.00
#
_symmetry.space_group_name_H-M   'P 1'
#
loop_
_entity.id
_entity.type
_entity.pdbx_description
1 polymer ?
#
loop_
_entity_poly.entity_id
_entity_poly.type
_entity_poly.pdbx_seq_one_letter_code
_entity_poly.pdbx_strand_id
1 'polypeptide(L)'
;GVLVSVAAFDWGVMSGDDGRFTLIRVPVGETTLEFNQLGYADLEVTSTIERRMAPLRIELTPKPLVLEGIRVMADRFESRRKA
;
A
#
# COMPACT_ATOMS: atom_id res chain seq x y z
N GLY A 1 -1.90 10.09 -1.04
CA GLY A 1 -2.22 9.12 -2.11
C GLY A 1 -2.06 7.68 -1.66
N VAL A 2 -3.07 7.17 -0.95
CA VAL A 2 -3.30 5.75 -0.60
C VAL A 2 -4.63 5.38 -1.24
N LEU A 3 -4.73 4.23 -1.90
CA LEU A 3 -6.03 3.70 -2.33
C LEU A 3 -6.72 3.08 -1.12
N VAL A 4 -7.93 3.55 -0.83
CA VAL A 4 -8.78 3.03 0.23
C VAL A 4 -10.03 2.43 -0.40
N SER A 5 -10.17 1.11 -0.35
CA SER A 5 -11.32 0.37 -0.88
C SER A 5 -12.12 -0.31 0.23
N VAL A 6 -13.37 -0.63 -0.07
CA VAL A 6 -14.21 -1.44 0.80
C VAL A 6 -14.31 -2.83 0.16
N ALA A 7 -13.82 -3.88 0.80
CA ALA A 7 -13.69 -5.22 0.18
C ALA A 7 -15.02 -5.77 -0.38
N ALA A 8 -16.14 -5.42 0.26
CA ALA A 8 -17.48 -5.83 -0.18
C ALA A 8 -17.99 -5.09 -1.43
N PHE A 9 -17.27 -4.08 -1.92
CA PHE A 9 -17.68 -3.26 -3.05
C PHE A 9 -16.53 -2.98 -4.02
N ASP A 10 -16.83 -2.94 -5.33
CA ASP A 10 -15.84 -2.62 -6.36
C ASP A 10 -15.55 -1.10 -6.49
N TRP A 11 -15.49 -0.38 -5.36
CA TRP A 11 -15.14 1.04 -5.37
C TRP A 11 -14.23 1.40 -4.19
N GLY A 12 -13.48 2.48 -4.41
CA GLY A 12 -12.60 3.07 -3.41
C GLY A 12 -12.36 4.54 -3.70
N VAL A 13 -11.59 5.16 -2.82
CA VAL A 13 -11.18 6.56 -2.92
C VAL A 13 -9.68 6.67 -2.71
N MET A 14 -9.08 7.71 -3.27
CA MET A 14 -7.68 8.02 -3.03
C MET A 14 -7.58 9.00 -1.87
N SER A 15 -6.70 8.73 -0.90
CA SER A 15 -6.40 9.70 0.16
C SER A 15 -5.71 10.94 -0.41
N GLY A 16 -6.05 12.10 0.16
CA GLY A 16 -5.43 13.37 -0.18
C GLY A 16 -3.96 13.45 0.23
N ASP A 17 -3.34 14.57 -0.08
CA ASP A 17 -1.93 14.83 0.26
C ASP A 17 -1.72 15.04 1.77
N ASP A 18 -2.79 15.39 2.49
CA ASP A 18 -2.83 15.45 3.95
C ASP A 18 -3.08 14.09 4.61
N GLY A 19 -3.19 13.02 3.82
CA GLY A 19 -3.49 11.66 4.28
C GLY A 19 -4.95 11.41 4.64
N ARG A 20 -5.83 12.40 4.51
CA ARG A 20 -7.26 12.23 4.81
C ARG A 20 -7.98 11.55 3.65
N PHE A 21 -9.01 10.79 3.99
CA PHE A 21 -9.93 10.17 3.03
C PHE A 21 -11.36 10.26 3.54
N THR A 22 -12.34 10.12 2.66
CA THR A 22 -13.75 10.06 3.02
C THR A 22 -14.44 9.05 2.13
N LEU A 23 -14.97 8.00 2.75
CA LEU A 23 -15.80 7.01 2.09
C LEU A 23 -17.27 7.41 2.26
N ILE A 24 -17.99 7.59 1.16
CA ILE A 24 -19.42 7.91 1.18
C ILE A 24 -20.25 6.66 0.86
N ARG A 25 -21.45 6.56 1.44
CA ARG A 25 -22.39 5.43 1.20
C ARG A 25 -21.85 4.06 1.64
N VAL A 26 -21.02 4.01 2.67
CA VAL A 26 -20.66 2.75 3.33
C VAL A 26 -21.83 2.33 4.22
N PRO A 27 -22.37 1.10 4.08
CA PRO A 27 -23.43 0.61 4.96
C PRO A 27 -22.97 0.55 6.42
N VAL A 28 -23.92 0.75 7.33
CA VAL A 28 -23.69 0.52 8.76
C VAL A 28 -23.55 -0.98 8.99
N GLY A 29 -22.56 -1.37 9.81
CA GLY A 29 -22.26 -2.76 10.10
C GLY A 29 -20.78 -3.08 9.99
N GLU A 30 -20.44 -4.35 10.14
CA GLU A 30 -19.08 -4.82 9.94
C GLU A 30 -18.67 -4.66 8.48
N THR A 31 -17.49 -4.10 8.26
CA THR A 31 -16.95 -3.84 6.93
C THR A 31 -15.44 -3.98 6.96
N THR A 32 -14.90 -4.68 5.95
CA THR A 32 -13.45 -4.76 5.72
C THR A 32 -13.03 -3.65 4.77
N LEU A 33 -12.08 -2.85 5.22
CA LEU A 33 -11.41 -1.80 4.44
C LEU A 33 -10.03 -2.29 4.03
N GLU A 34 -9.64 -2.00 2.80
CA GLU A 34 -8.34 -2.33 2.25
C GLU A 34 -7.58 -1.04 1.95
N PHE A 35 -6.30 -1.02 2.30
CA PHE A 35 -5.41 0.11 2.11
C PHE A 35 -4.19 -0.33 1.31
N ASN A 36 -4.02 0.28 0.14
CA ASN A 36 -2.91 -0.03 -0.76
C ASN A 36 -2.13 1.23 -1.12
N GLN A 37 -0.81 1.15 -1.00
CA GLN A 37 0.11 2.19 -1.44
C GLN A 37 1.44 1.54 -1.87
N LEU A 38 1.96 1.97 -3.02
CA LEU A 38 3.27 1.50 -3.50
C LEU A 38 4.36 1.78 -2.46
N GLY A 39 5.19 0.77 -2.19
CA GLY A 39 6.26 0.85 -1.19
C GLY A 39 5.81 0.53 0.23
N TYR A 40 4.54 0.24 0.45
CA TYR A 40 3.99 -0.21 1.73
C TYR A 40 3.44 -1.64 1.63
N ALA A 41 3.31 -2.30 2.77
CA ALA A 41 2.59 -3.55 2.86
C ALA A 41 1.08 -3.29 2.69
N ASP A 42 0.41 -4.20 1.99
CA ASP A 42 -1.06 -4.21 1.92
C ASP A 42 -1.64 -4.39 3.32
N LEU A 43 -2.71 -3.65 3.62
CA LEU A 43 -3.35 -3.68 4.92
C LEU A 43 -4.87 -3.84 4.77
N GLU A 44 -5.41 -4.83 5.48
CA GLU A 44 -6.85 -5.05 5.62
C GLU A 44 -7.27 -4.76 7.07
N VAL A 45 -8.35 -4.01 7.25
CA VAL A 45 -8.90 -3.65 8.56
C VAL A 45 -10.40 -3.90 8.56
N THR A 46 -10.84 -4.82 9.42
CA THR A 46 -12.26 -4.99 9.73
C THR A 46 -12.69 -4.00 10.79
N SER A 47 -13.71 -3.20 10.51
CA SER A 47 -14.25 -2.20 11.41
C SER A 47 -15.77 -2.18 11.37
N THR A 48 -16.40 -1.84 12.49
CA THR A 48 -17.85 -1.64 12.56
C THR A 48 -18.17 -0.19 12.22
N ILE A 49 -18.80 0.03 11.08
CA ILE A 49 -19.22 1.34 10.59
C ILE A 49 -20.51 1.75 11.30
N GLU A 50 -20.50 2.94 11.90
CA GLU A 50 -21.64 3.53 12.60
C GLU A 50 -22.02 4.89 11.99
N ARG A 51 -23.29 5.32 12.18
CA ARG A 51 -23.77 6.62 11.64
C ARG A 51 -22.99 7.83 12.16
N ARG A 52 -22.39 7.71 13.34
CA ARG A 52 -21.54 8.72 13.98
C ARG A 52 -20.35 8.00 14.62
N MET A 53 -19.32 7.76 13.82
CA MET A 53 -18.07 7.18 14.30
C MET A 53 -16.97 8.24 14.40
N ALA A 54 -16.03 8.03 15.30
CA ALA A 54 -14.78 8.78 15.28
C ALA A 54 -14.01 8.48 13.99
N PRO A 55 -13.19 9.41 13.47
CA PRO A 55 -12.35 9.14 12.32
C PRO A 55 -11.42 7.95 12.58
N LEU A 56 -11.34 7.04 11.61
CA LEU A 56 -10.39 5.93 11.65
C LEU A 56 -8.99 6.45 11.29
N ARG A 57 -8.00 6.15 12.14
CA ARG A 57 -6.59 6.42 11.88
C ARG A 57 -5.89 5.12 11.51
N ILE A 58 -5.19 5.13 10.37
CA ILE A 58 -4.47 3.98 9.82
C ILE A 58 -3.00 4.37 9.64
N GLU A 59 -2.10 3.48 10.02
CA GLU A 59 -0.66 3.63 9.84
C GLU A 59 -0.14 2.46 9.01
N LEU A 60 0.39 2.74 7.82
CA LEU A 60 0.93 1.73 6.92
C LEU A 60 2.39 1.43 7.25
N THR A 61 2.75 0.16 7.15
CA THR A 61 4.12 -0.30 7.34
C THR A 61 4.85 -0.30 6.00
N PRO A 62 6.00 0.39 5.86
CA PRO A 62 6.81 0.31 4.64
C PRO A 62 7.20 -1.14 4.34
N LYS A 63 7.11 -1.54 3.06
CA LYS A 63 7.55 -2.85 2.60
C LYS A 63 9.04 -2.76 2.28
N PRO A 64 9.94 -3.43 3.04
CA PRO A 64 11.36 -3.41 2.72
C PRO A 64 11.57 -4.02 1.33
N LEU A 65 12.19 -3.28 0.43
CA LEU A 65 12.65 -3.83 -0.84
C LEU A 65 13.88 -4.68 -0.55
N VAL A 66 13.70 -5.98 -0.35
CA VAL A 66 14.83 -6.91 -0.37
C VAL A 66 15.30 -6.98 -1.82
N LEU A 67 16.37 -6.27 -2.13
CA LEU A 67 17.09 -6.46 -3.38
C LEU A 67 17.70 -7.86 -3.32
N GLU A 68 17.01 -8.85 -3.90
CA GLU A 68 17.64 -10.14 -4.19
C GLU A 68 18.88 -9.84 -5.03
N GLY A 69 20.05 -10.11 -4.44
CA GLY A 69 21.32 -9.54 -4.86
C GLY A 69 21.52 -9.59 -6.37
N ILE A 70 21.65 -8.41 -6.98
CA ILE A 70 22.11 -8.28 -8.35
C ILE A 70 23.47 -8.99 -8.41
N ARG A 71 23.51 -10.21 -8.97
CA ARG A 71 24.78 -10.87 -9.28
C ARG A 71 25.40 -10.10 -10.43
N VAL A 72 26.24 -9.14 -10.10
CA VAL A 72 27.14 -8.51 -11.07
C VAL A 72 28.11 -9.60 -11.52
N MET A 73 27.78 -10.29 -12.61
CA MET A 73 28.78 -10.99 -13.38
C MET A 73 29.58 -9.91 -14.10
N ALA A 74 30.63 -9.40 -13.44
CA ALA A 74 31.66 -8.65 -14.12
C ALA A 74 32.31 -9.64 -15.08
N ASP A 75 31.85 -9.60 -16.33
CA ASP A 75 32.36 -10.44 -17.38
C ASP A 75 33.85 -10.13 -17.52
N ARG A 76 34.67 -11.13 -17.21
CA ARG A 76 36.12 -11.08 -17.35
C ARG A 76 36.41 -11.25 -18.85
N PHE A 77 36.02 -10.27 -19.65
CA PHE A 77 36.70 -10.01 -20.92
C PHE A 77 38.03 -9.34 -20.55
N GLU A 78 39.14 -10.08 -20.57
CA GLU A 78 39.99 -10.19 -21.77
C GLU A 78 40.33 -8.79 -22.29
N SER A 79 41.55 -8.29 -22.21
CA SER A 79 42.75 -8.97 -22.63
C SER A 79 43.98 -8.26 -22.11
N ARG A 80 44.99 -9.08 -21.83
CA ARG A 80 46.39 -8.69 -21.86
C ARG A 80 46.66 -7.85 -23.12
N ARG A 81 46.91 -6.56 -22.96
CA ARG A 81 47.72 -5.82 -23.92
C ARG A 81 48.79 -5.03 -23.15
N LYS A 82 49.74 -5.80 -22.61
CA LYS A 82 51.14 -5.35 -22.52
C LYS A 82 51.84 -5.94 -23.74
N ALA A 83 52.13 -5.09 -24.72
CA ALA A 83 53.21 -5.19 -25.70
C ALA A 83 53.47 -3.78 -26.20
#